data_AF-A0A2V5L3B0-F1
#
_entry.id   AF-A0A2V5L3B0-F1
#
_cell.length_a   1.000
_cell.length_b   1.000
_cell.length_c   1.000
_cell.angle_alpha   90.00
_cell.angle_beta   90.00
_cell.angle_gamma   90.00
#
_symmetry.space_group_name_H-M   'P 1'
#
loop_
_entity.id
_entity.type
_entity.pdbx_description
1 polymer ?
#
loop_
_entity_poly.entity_id
_entity_poly.type
_entity_poly.pdbx_seq_one_letter_code
_entity_poly.pdbx_strand_id
1 'polypeptide(L)'
;MKTQLAAAVTENRVNLEAATDKCQRQLSEARQTARNQLETQTNRHEQELEKLRTRLRDLATINVDIACEMPELKAQITELQLENARLFHGQHADYQELLQIAGRLFELSSRLGLPLDKATKEIFQRRGWRSNTLVPEQ
;
A
#
# COMPACT_ATOMS: atom_id res chain seq x y z
N MET A 1 -16.35 -95.43 7.35
CA MET A 1 -17.15 -94.21 7.68
C MET A 1 -16.52 -93.34 8.76
N LYS A 2 -16.26 -93.81 10.00
CA LYS A 2 -15.70 -92.96 11.09
C LYS A 2 -14.34 -92.30 10.77
N THR A 3 -13.43 -93.01 10.11
CA THR A 3 -12.10 -92.50 9.71
C THR A 3 -12.15 -91.47 8.59
N GLN A 4 -13.07 -91.61 7.64
CA GLN A 4 -13.30 -90.62 6.57
C GLN A 4 -13.94 -89.34 7.11
N LEU A 5 -14.85 -89.46 8.09
CA LEU A 5 -15.46 -88.31 8.75
C LEU A 5 -14.43 -87.51 9.57
N ALA A 6 -13.54 -88.19 10.29
CA ALA A 6 -12.47 -87.55 11.06
C ALA A 6 -11.49 -86.79 10.15
N ALA A 7 -11.09 -87.37 9.01
CA ALA A 7 -10.23 -86.73 8.03
C ALA A 7 -10.87 -85.48 7.41
N ALA A 8 -12.15 -85.55 7.05
CA ALA A 8 -12.90 -84.41 6.51
C ALA A 8 -13.06 -83.27 7.53
N VAL A 9 -13.22 -83.60 8.83
CA VAL A 9 -13.27 -82.59 9.90
C VAL A 9 -11.92 -81.90 10.08
N THR A 10 -10.81 -82.64 10.03
CA THR A 10 -9.46 -82.04 10.13
C THR A 10 -9.14 -81.16 8.92
N GLU A 11 -9.53 -81.58 7.71
CA GLU A 11 -9.33 -80.79 6.49
C GLU A 11 -10.15 -79.49 6.53
N ASN A 12 -11.43 -79.57 6.94
CA ASN A 12 -12.26 -78.38 7.12
C ASN A 12 -11.72 -77.43 8.19
N ARG A 13 -11.12 -77.96 9.27
CA ARG A 13 -10.50 -77.12 10.30
C ARG A 13 -9.29 -76.36 9.76
N VAL A 14 -8.41 -77.03 9.03
CA VAL A 14 -7.23 -76.42 8.42
C VAL A 14 -7.63 -75.37 7.38
N ASN A 15 -8.65 -75.66 6.56
CA ASN A 15 -9.18 -74.72 5.58
C ASN A 15 -9.81 -73.48 6.26
N LEU A 16 -10.51 -73.66 7.38
CA LEU A 16 -11.07 -72.56 8.16
C LEU A 16 -9.97 -71.70 8.79
N GLU A 17 -8.96 -72.32 9.39
CA GLU A 17 -7.78 -71.63 9.96
C GLU A 17 -7.04 -70.82 8.88
N ALA A 18 -6.81 -71.40 7.70
CA ALA A 18 -6.19 -70.71 6.58
C ALA A 18 -7.04 -69.54 6.04
N ALA A 19 -8.36 -69.70 6.01
CA ALA A 19 -9.28 -68.62 5.63
C ALA A 19 -9.27 -67.47 6.67
N THR A 20 -9.24 -67.80 7.96
CA THR A 20 -9.15 -66.79 9.02
C THR A 20 -7.84 -66.03 8.97
N ASP A 21 -6.71 -66.70 8.75
CA ASP A 21 -5.39 -66.07 8.60
C ASP A 21 -5.36 -65.14 7.39
N LYS A 22 -5.95 -65.57 6.27
CA LYS A 22 -6.05 -64.75 5.06
C LYS A 22 -6.88 -63.49 5.33
N CYS A 23 -8.04 -63.61 5.97
CA CYS A 23 -8.87 -62.46 6.34
C CYS A 23 -8.14 -61.52 7.31
N GLN A 24 -7.41 -62.05 8.29
CA GLN A 24 -6.62 -61.23 9.23
C GLN A 24 -5.53 -60.45 8.51
N ARG A 25 -4.80 -61.07 7.57
CA ARG A 25 -3.78 -60.39 6.76
C ARG A 25 -4.39 -59.27 5.93
N GLN A 26 -5.48 -59.54 5.21
CA GLN A 26 -6.19 -58.54 4.42
C GLN A 26 -6.68 -57.36 5.28
N LEU A 27 -7.21 -57.63 6.47
CA LEU A 27 -7.62 -56.58 7.41
C LEU A 27 -6.43 -55.76 7.91
N SER A 28 -5.29 -56.42 8.18
CA SER A 28 -4.07 -55.73 8.61
C SER A 28 -3.48 -54.84 7.52
N GLU A 29 -3.47 -55.30 6.27
CA GLU A 29 -3.04 -54.55 5.10
C GLU A 29 -3.94 -53.35 4.84
N ALA A 30 -5.27 -53.54 4.89
CA ALA A 30 -6.25 -52.48 4.75
C ALA A 30 -6.11 -51.41 5.85
N ARG A 31 -5.88 -51.84 7.10
CA ARG A 31 -5.62 -50.92 8.22
C ARG A 31 -4.32 -50.15 8.01
N GLN A 32 -3.26 -50.80 7.54
CA GLN A 32 -1.99 -50.14 7.29
C GLN A 32 -2.08 -49.13 6.14
N THR A 33 -2.78 -49.48 5.06
CA THR A 33 -3.00 -48.54 3.93
C THR A 33 -3.83 -47.34 4.37
N ALA A 34 -4.91 -47.55 5.13
CA ALA A 34 -5.71 -46.45 5.67
C ALA A 34 -4.88 -45.53 6.59
N ARG A 35 -4.02 -46.10 7.45
CA ARG A 35 -3.11 -45.33 8.30
C ARG A 35 -2.12 -44.50 7.48
N ASN A 36 -1.46 -45.12 6.50
CA ASN A 36 -0.50 -44.44 5.64
C ASN A 36 -1.18 -43.30 4.85
N GLN A 37 -2.40 -43.51 4.36
CA GLN A 37 -3.17 -42.47 3.67
C GLN A 37 -3.48 -41.30 4.60
N LEU A 38 -3.95 -41.56 5.82
CA LEU A 38 -4.22 -40.52 6.80
C LEU A 38 -2.96 -39.75 7.18
N GLU A 39 -1.84 -40.43 7.38
CA GLU A 39 -0.55 -39.82 7.68
C GLU A 39 -0.09 -38.91 6.54
N THR A 40 -0.17 -39.37 5.30
CA THR A 40 0.19 -38.53 4.13
C THR A 40 -0.72 -37.31 3.98
N GLN A 41 -2.02 -37.42 4.27
CA GLN A 41 -2.94 -36.30 4.27
C GLN A 41 -2.62 -35.30 5.38
N THR A 42 -2.36 -35.81 6.59
CA THR A 42 -1.99 -34.98 7.75
C THR A 42 -0.73 -34.19 7.45
N ASN A 43 0.32 -34.84 6.93
CA ASN A 43 1.58 -34.19 6.58
C ASN A 43 1.39 -33.11 5.49
N ARG A 44 0.51 -33.34 4.50
CA ARG A 44 0.20 -32.32 3.47
C ARG A 44 -0.48 -31.11 4.08
N HIS A 45 -1.48 -31.32 4.94
CA HIS A 45 -2.19 -30.23 5.60
C HIS A 45 -1.28 -29.45 6.54
N GLU A 46 -0.38 -30.11 7.27
CA GLU A 46 0.61 -29.44 8.11
C GLU A 46 1.56 -28.55 7.29
N GLN A 47 2.01 -29.03 6.13
CA GLN A 47 2.84 -28.24 5.22
C GLN A 47 2.09 -27.03 4.65
N GLU A 48 0.81 -27.19 4.29
CA GLU A 48 -0.02 -26.09 3.81
C GLU A 48 -0.27 -25.05 4.92
N LEU A 49 -0.55 -25.51 6.14
CA LEU A 49 -0.74 -24.64 7.30
C LEU A 49 0.53 -23.84 7.59
N GLU A 50 1.73 -24.44 7.52
CA GLU A 50 2.95 -23.70 7.77
C GLU A 50 3.24 -22.66 6.68
N LYS A 51 2.96 -22.98 5.40
CA LYS A 51 3.05 -22.00 4.30
C LYS A 51 2.09 -20.82 4.49
N LEU A 52 0.87 -21.09 4.96
CA LEU A 52 -0.10 -20.03 5.23
C LEU A 52 0.32 -19.18 6.44
N ARG A 53 0.87 -19.81 7.48
CA ARG A 53 1.41 -19.09 8.66
C ARG A 53 2.58 -18.20 8.30
N THR A 54 3.55 -18.67 7.50
CA THR A 54 4.66 -17.82 7.07
C THR A 54 4.14 -16.64 6.26
N ARG A 55 3.26 -16.87 5.29
CA ARG A 55 2.66 -15.79 4.49
C ARG A 55 1.89 -14.78 5.35
N LEU A 56 1.19 -15.24 6.38
CA LEU A 56 0.47 -14.36 7.31
C LEU A 56 1.44 -13.52 8.14
N ARG A 57 2.57 -14.09 8.60
CA ARG A 57 3.63 -13.31 9.29
C ARG A 57 4.23 -12.27 8.35
N ASP A 58 4.55 -12.63 7.11
CA ASP A 58 5.13 -11.71 6.13
C ASP A 58 4.18 -10.54 5.83
N LEU A 59 2.89 -10.83 5.61
CA LEU A 59 1.86 -9.80 5.40
C LEU A 59 1.67 -8.93 6.64
N ALA A 60 1.77 -9.49 7.84
CA ALA A 60 1.70 -8.70 9.07
C ALA A 60 2.87 -7.74 9.19
N THR A 61 4.09 -8.17 8.85
CA THR A 61 5.28 -7.29 8.82
C THR A 61 5.10 -6.15 7.81
N ILE A 62 4.70 -6.46 6.58
CA ILE A 62 4.44 -5.45 5.54
C ILE A 62 3.39 -4.44 6.00
N ASN A 63 2.31 -4.90 6.65
CA ASN A 63 1.28 -4.00 7.19
C ASN A 63 1.82 -3.08 8.28
N VAL A 64 2.71 -3.56 9.15
CA VAL A 64 3.36 -2.73 10.18
C VAL A 64 4.26 -1.68 9.53
N ASP A 65 5.06 -2.08 8.54
CA ASP A 65 5.96 -1.15 7.83
C ASP A 65 5.16 -0.03 7.16
N ILE A 66 4.09 -0.37 6.42
CA ILE A 66 3.19 0.61 5.78
C ILE A 66 2.53 1.51 6.83
N ALA A 67 2.11 0.95 7.97
CA ALA A 67 1.49 1.73 9.05
C ALA A 67 2.47 2.73 9.69
N CYS A 68 3.77 2.47 9.64
CA CYS A 68 4.82 3.38 10.09
C CYS A 68 5.18 4.44 9.03
N GLU A 69 5.25 4.07 7.75
CA GLU A 69 5.58 5.01 6.66
C GLU A 69 4.47 6.03 6.40
N MET A 70 3.20 5.63 6.52
CA MET A 70 2.06 6.50 6.24
C MET A 70 2.00 7.79 7.08
N PRO A 71 2.19 7.77 8.42
CA PRO A 71 2.24 9.00 9.22
C PRO A 71 3.47 9.87 8.90
N GLU A 72 4.61 9.28 8.57
CA GLU A 72 5.82 10.03 8.17
C GLU A 72 5.58 10.81 6.88
N LEU A 73 5.01 10.15 5.86
CA LEU A 73 4.63 10.81 4.60
C LEU A 73 3.57 11.89 4.81
N LYS A 74 2.58 11.66 5.69
CA LYS A 74 1.60 12.69 6.05
C LYS A 74 2.27 13.90 6.71
N ALA A 75 3.22 13.68 7.63
CA ALA A 75 3.95 14.76 8.27
C ALA A 75 4.74 15.59 7.24
N GLN A 76 5.45 14.93 6.32
CA GLN A 76 6.18 15.61 5.24
C GLN A 76 5.25 16.42 4.33
N ILE A 77 4.08 15.88 3.97
CA ILE A 77 3.08 16.62 3.19
C ILE A 77 2.64 17.88 3.94
N THR A 78 2.36 17.78 5.24
CA THR A 78 1.96 18.95 6.03
C THR A 78 3.06 19.99 6.14
N GLU A 79 4.32 19.57 6.29
CA GLU A 79 5.47 20.47 6.34
C GLU A 79 5.64 21.22 5.01
N LEU A 80 5.59 20.51 3.88
CA LEU A 80 5.67 21.12 2.54
C LEU A 80 4.50 22.05 2.26
N GLN A 81 3.30 21.75 2.75
CA GLN A 81 2.15 22.64 2.62
C GLN A 81 2.33 23.94 3.43
N LEU A 82 2.87 23.84 4.64
CA LEU A 82 3.17 25.01 5.47
C LEU A 82 4.30 25.86 4.86
N GLU A 83 5.34 25.24 4.32
CA GLU A 83 6.42 25.94 3.64
C GLU A 83 5.93 26.66 2.38
N ASN A 84 5.14 25.98 1.55
CA ASN A 84 4.49 26.62 0.40
C ASN A 84 3.62 27.81 0.84
N ALA A 85 2.78 27.64 1.86
CA ALA A 85 1.96 28.73 2.37
C ALA A 85 2.84 29.90 2.82
N ARG A 86 3.93 29.65 3.55
CA ARG A 86 4.86 30.68 3.99
C ARG A 86 5.49 31.43 2.80
N LEU A 87 5.94 30.71 1.78
CA LEU A 87 6.52 31.30 0.56
C LEU A 87 5.50 32.15 -0.18
N PHE A 88 4.26 31.67 -0.36
CA PHE A 88 3.21 32.44 -1.01
C PHE A 88 2.87 33.73 -0.24
N HIS A 89 2.77 33.67 1.09
CA HIS A 89 2.51 34.86 1.90
C HIS A 89 3.68 35.86 1.80
N GLY A 90 4.93 35.38 1.86
CA GLY A 90 6.12 36.22 1.70
C GLY A 90 6.16 36.91 0.33
N GLN A 91 6.02 36.15 -0.75
CA GLN A 91 6.01 36.70 -2.12
C GLN A 91 4.87 37.68 -2.34
N HIS A 92 3.70 37.43 -1.74
CA HIS A 92 2.58 38.36 -1.83
C HIS A 92 2.87 39.69 -1.11
N ALA A 93 3.48 39.63 0.07
CA ALA A 93 3.91 40.82 0.80
C ALA A 93 4.96 41.61 0.00
N ASP A 94 6.00 40.95 -0.51
CA ASP A 94 7.04 41.57 -1.34
C ASP A 94 6.44 42.23 -2.58
N TYR A 95 5.51 41.55 -3.25
CA TYR A 95 4.80 42.10 -4.42
C TYR A 95 3.99 43.36 -4.05
N GLN A 96 3.29 43.35 -2.92
CA GLN A 96 2.54 44.51 -2.45
C GLN A 96 3.47 45.69 -2.12
N GLU A 97 4.61 45.44 -1.48
CA GLU A 97 5.60 46.48 -1.17
C GLU A 97 6.18 47.09 -2.45
N LEU A 98 6.59 46.26 -3.41
CA LEU A 98 7.09 46.71 -4.71
C LEU A 98 6.04 47.53 -5.47
N LEU A 99 4.77 47.12 -5.39
CA LEU A 99 3.67 47.88 -5.98
C LEU A 99 3.52 49.25 -5.28
N GLN A 100 3.57 49.32 -3.95
CA GLN A 100 3.49 50.61 -3.25
C GLN A 100 4.67 51.53 -3.60
N ILE A 101 5.89 51.00 -3.66
CA ILE A 101 7.09 51.77 -4.06
C ILE A 101 6.93 52.28 -5.50
N ALA A 102 6.52 51.42 -6.43
CA ALA A 102 6.31 51.81 -7.82
C ALA A 102 5.23 52.91 -7.94
N GLY A 103 4.16 52.85 -7.14
CA GLY A 103 3.11 53.87 -7.10
C GLY A 103 3.63 55.22 -6.59
N ARG A 104 4.44 55.21 -5.53
CA ARG A 104 5.09 56.43 -5.02
C ARG A 104 6.06 57.03 -6.02
N LEU A 105 6.86 56.21 -6.69
CA LEU A 105 7.77 56.65 -7.76
C LEU A 105 7.01 57.26 -8.93
N PHE A 106 5.89 56.63 -9.34
CA PHE A 106 5.01 57.15 -10.36
C PHE A 106 4.46 58.54 -9.97
N GLU A 107 3.96 58.68 -8.75
CA GLU A 107 3.45 59.96 -8.23
C GLU A 107 4.55 61.04 -8.19
N LEU A 108 5.75 60.72 -7.71
CA LEU A 108 6.89 61.63 -7.68
C LEU A 108 7.31 62.06 -9.09
N SER A 109 7.38 61.12 -10.04
CA SER A 109 7.71 61.43 -11.44
C SER A 109 6.70 62.39 -12.05
N SER A 110 5.41 62.21 -11.77
CA SER A 110 4.34 63.09 -12.22
C SER A 110 4.45 64.49 -11.59
N ARG A 111 4.76 64.58 -10.28
CA ARG A 111 4.92 65.86 -9.58
C ARG A 111 6.15 66.65 -10.05
N LEU A 112 7.23 65.96 -10.39
CA LEU A 112 8.47 66.56 -10.90
C LEU A 112 8.42 66.83 -12.40
N GLY A 113 7.32 66.48 -13.09
CA GLY A 113 7.21 66.62 -14.54
C GLY A 113 8.17 65.74 -15.34
N LEU A 114 8.70 64.67 -14.72
CA LEU A 114 9.64 63.76 -15.36
C LEU A 114 8.90 62.84 -16.33
N PRO A 115 9.24 62.83 -17.62
CA PRO A 115 8.56 61.98 -18.58
C PRO A 115 8.92 60.51 -18.34
N LEU A 116 7.89 59.68 -18.15
CA LEU A 116 8.04 58.22 -18.18
C LEU A 116 8.13 57.74 -19.64
N ASP A 117 8.97 56.73 -19.87
CA ASP A 117 9.07 56.06 -21.16
C ASP A 117 7.78 55.30 -21.51
N LYS A 118 7.61 54.97 -22.79
CA LYS A 118 6.38 54.37 -23.31
C LYS A 118 6.05 53.03 -22.64
N ALA A 119 7.05 52.19 -22.38
CA ALA A 119 6.83 50.86 -21.80
C ALA A 119 6.39 50.97 -20.34
N THR A 120 7.04 51.84 -19.56
CA THR A 120 6.68 52.08 -18.16
C THR A 120 5.28 52.68 -18.03
N LYS A 121 4.91 53.63 -18.90
CA LYS A 121 3.53 54.18 -18.95
C LYS A 121 2.49 53.09 -19.21
N GLU A 122 2.76 52.20 -20.16
CA GLU A 122 1.84 51.12 -20.50
C GLU A 122 1.66 50.13 -19.34
N ILE A 123 2.75 49.80 -18.63
CA ILE A 123 2.70 48.94 -17.43
C ILE A 123 1.82 49.57 -16.34
N PHE A 124 2.00 50.87 -16.05
CA PHE A 124 1.19 51.56 -15.04
C PHE A 124 -0.28 51.69 -15.44
N GLN A 125 -0.56 51.98 -16.72
CA GLN A 125 -1.93 52.03 -17.24
C GLN A 125 -2.66 50.68 -17.14
N ARG A 126 -1.99 49.57 -17.50
CA ARG A 126 -2.53 48.21 -17.35
C ARG A 126 -2.86 47.87 -15.88
N ARG A 127 -2.14 48.47 -14.93
CA ARG A 127 -2.38 48.35 -13.49
C ARG A 127 -3.36 49.40 -12.93
N GLY A 128 -3.99 50.18 -13.81
CA GLY A 128 -5.02 51.17 -13.45
C GLY A 128 -4.48 52.52 -12.96
N TRP A 129 -3.17 52.73 -12.97
CA TRP A 129 -2.58 54.02 -12.59
C TRP A 129 -2.55 54.94 -13.80
N ARG A 130 -3.34 56.01 -13.74
CA ARG A 130 -3.39 57.04 -14.77
C ARG A 130 -2.67 58.27 -14.26
N SER A 131 -1.77 58.81 -15.08
CA SER A 131 -1.23 60.15 -14.87
C SER A 131 -2.37 61.12 -15.15
N ASN A 132 -3.08 61.57 -14.12
CA ASN A 132 -3.92 62.74 -14.29
C ASN A 132 -2.98 63.90 -14.66
N THR A 133 -3.07 64.26 -15.92
CA THR A 133 -2.53 65.45 -16.54
C THR A 133 -2.76 66.67 -15.65
N LEU A 134 -1.71 67.12 -14.95
CA LEU A 134 -1.62 68.47 -14.41
C LEU A 134 -0.23 69.03 -14.74
N VAL A 135 0.09 69.03 -16.03
CA VAL A 135 0.93 70.08 -16.60
C VAL A 135 0.14 70.61 -17.79
N PRO A 136 -0.47 71.80 -17.69
CA PRO A 136 -0.91 72.51 -18.89
C PRO A 136 0.36 72.80 -19.70
N GLU A 137 0.41 72.32 -20.94
CA GLU A 137 1.39 72.83 -21.90
C GLU A 137 1.22 74.35 -21.96
N GLN A 138 2.24 75.08 -21.50
CA GLN A 138 2.45 76.50 -21.76
C GLN A 138 3.57 76.64 -22.79
#